data_AF-A0AAV7QVW2-F1
#
_entry.id   AF-A0AAV7QVW2-F1
#
_cell.length_a   1.000
_cell.length_b   1.000
_cell.length_c   1.000
_cell.angle_alpha   90.00
_cell.angle_beta   90.00
_cell.angle_gamma   90.00
#
_symmetry.space_group_name_H-M   'P 1'
#
loop_
_entity.id
_entity.type
_entity.pdbx_description
1 polymer ?
#
loop_
_entity_poly.entity_id
_entity_poly.type
_entity_poly.pdbx_seq_one_letter_code
_entity_poly.pdbx_strand_id
1 'polypeptide(L)'
;METRTEELEIEVKAATAQTTTQGQQISDIQWKLEDAENRQRRNNLRILGIAEDLEGQDTRAYIALLFKKAFPDLIGWDWEKHTAFR
;
A
#
# COMPACT_ATOMS: atom_id res chain seq x y z
N MET A 1 47.24 20.49 -18.10
CA MET A 1 46.86 19.11 -17.66
C MET A 1 46.22 19.21 -16.27
N GLU A 2 46.83 19.90 -15.31
CA GLU A 2 46.31 20.07 -13.93
C GLU A 2 44.93 20.74 -13.83
N THR A 3 44.63 21.76 -14.64
CA THR A 3 43.33 22.45 -14.61
C THR A 3 42.15 21.56 -15.00
N ARG A 4 42.34 20.65 -15.95
CA ARG A 4 41.29 19.74 -16.41
C ARG A 4 40.99 18.66 -15.37
N THR A 5 41.97 18.27 -14.58
CA THR A 5 41.76 17.33 -13.45
C THR A 5 40.98 17.98 -12.32
N GLU A 6 41.28 19.25 -11.98
CA GLU A 6 40.54 19.99 -10.95
C GLU A 6 39.08 20.23 -11.34
N GLU A 7 38.81 20.57 -12.61
CA GLU A 7 37.45 20.74 -13.13
C GLU A 7 36.63 19.43 -13.04
N LEU A 8 37.24 18.30 -13.42
CA LEU A 8 36.60 16.99 -13.35
C LEU A 8 36.31 16.57 -11.90
N GLU A 9 37.19 16.88 -10.95
CA GLU A 9 36.97 16.59 -9.53
C GLU A 9 35.79 17.38 -8.96
N ILE A 10 35.64 18.65 -9.34
CA ILE A 10 34.50 19.48 -8.96
C ILE A 10 33.21 18.91 -9.54
N GLU A 11 33.22 18.49 -10.80
CA GLU A 11 32.06 17.91 -11.48
C GLU A 11 31.64 16.58 -10.83
N VAL A 12 32.59 15.69 -10.54
CA VAL A 12 32.33 14.43 -9.83
C VAL A 12 31.75 14.69 -8.43
N LYS A 13 32.26 15.70 -7.72
CA LYS A 13 31.74 16.07 -6.40
C LYS A 13 30.31 16.62 -6.46
N ALA A 14 30.00 17.43 -7.48
CA ALA A 14 28.65 17.92 -7.71
C ALA A 14 27.69 16.76 -8.09
N ALA A 15 28.11 15.86 -8.98
CA ALA A 15 27.32 14.72 -9.41
C ALA A 15 27.03 13.72 -8.27
N THR A 16 28.01 13.46 -7.39
CA THR A 16 27.83 12.60 -6.21
C THR A 16 26.88 13.22 -5.18
N ALA A 17 26.97 14.53 -4.96
CA ALA A 17 26.04 15.25 -4.09
C ALA A 17 24.60 15.22 -4.63
N GLN A 18 24.44 15.40 -5.94
CA GLN A 18 23.15 15.32 -6.61
C GLN A 18 22.56 13.90 -6.52
N THR A 19 23.38 12.88 -6.77
CA THR A 19 22.96 11.47 -6.67
C THR A 19 22.52 11.12 -5.24
N THR A 20 23.25 11.60 -4.24
CA THR A 20 22.90 11.41 -2.82
C THR A 20 21.56 12.08 -2.48
N THR A 21 21.36 13.31 -2.95
CA THR A 21 20.11 14.06 -2.74
C THR A 21 18.92 13.36 -3.40
N GLN A 22 19.09 12.89 -4.64
CA GLN A 22 18.05 12.14 -5.35
C GLN A 22 17.76 10.80 -4.67
N GLY A 23 18.80 10.10 -4.18
CA GLY A 23 18.63 8.88 -3.39
C GLY A 23 17.79 9.11 -2.14
N GLN A 24 18.03 10.22 -1.43
CA GLN A 24 17.23 10.59 -0.28
C GLN A 24 15.78 10.89 -0.66
N GLN A 25 15.55 11.63 -1.74
CA GLN A 25 14.20 11.95 -2.22
C GLN A 25 13.42 10.69 -2.60
N ILE A 26 14.06 9.73 -3.27
CA ILE A 26 13.46 8.43 -3.61
C ILE A 26 13.04 7.69 -2.34
N SER A 27 13.94 7.61 -1.36
CA SER A 27 13.65 6.97 -0.07
C SER A 27 12.45 7.64 0.61
N ASP A 28 12.44 8.97 0.70
CA ASP A 28 11.36 9.72 1.35
C ASP A 28 10.00 9.50 0.65
N ILE A 29 10.00 9.42 -0.68
CA ILE A 29 8.81 9.14 -1.47
C ILE A 29 8.32 7.71 -1.23
N GLN A 30 9.23 6.73 -1.19
CA GLN A 30 8.88 5.34 -0.90
C GLN A 30 8.24 5.20 0.48
N TRP A 31 8.80 5.83 1.51
CA TRP A 31 8.22 5.85 2.86
C TRP A 31 6.82 6.47 2.89
N LYS A 32 6.61 7.59 2.17
CA LYS A 32 5.29 8.23 2.09
C LYS A 32 4.28 7.36 1.34
N LEU A 33 4.71 6.68 0.29
CA LEU A 33 3.86 5.78 -0.48
C LEU A 33 3.43 4.59 0.38
N GLU A 34 4.37 3.97 1.09
CA GLU A 34 4.09 2.84 1.98
C GLU A 34 3.12 3.24 3.10
N ASP A 35 3.33 4.40 3.75
CA ASP A 35 2.40 4.91 4.78
C ASP A 35 1.01 5.19 4.19
N ALA A 36 0.93 5.80 3.00
CA ALA A 36 -0.34 6.07 2.34
C ALA A 36 -1.10 4.77 2.01
N GLU A 37 -0.42 3.77 1.46
CA GLU A 37 -1.01 2.47 1.17
C GLU A 37 -1.46 1.74 2.46
N ASN A 38 -0.66 1.80 3.52
CA ASN A 38 -1.01 1.19 4.79
C ASN A 38 -2.22 1.87 5.44
N ARG A 39 -2.35 3.19 5.32
CA ARG A 39 -3.54 3.92 5.77
C ARG A 39 -4.77 3.56 4.94
N GLN A 40 -4.62 3.43 3.62
CA GLN A 40 -5.70 2.99 2.73
C GLN A 40 -6.18 1.57 3.08
N ARG A 41 -5.24 0.64 3.33
CA ARG A 41 -5.55 -0.76 3.65
C ARG A 41 -5.97 -0.99 5.11
N ARG A 42 -5.85 0.00 6.00
CA ARG A 42 -6.07 -0.16 7.45
C ARG A 42 -7.46 -0.70 7.81
N ASN A 43 -8.47 -0.34 7.03
CA ASN A 43 -9.84 -0.77 7.25
C ASN A 43 -10.21 -2.04 6.46
N ASN A 44 -9.25 -2.63 5.73
CA ASN A 44 -9.49 -3.85 4.98
C ASN A 44 -9.34 -5.07 5.90
N LEU A 45 -10.34 -5.96 5.86
CA LEU A 45 -10.27 -7.25 6.52
C LEU A 45 -9.84 -8.32 5.52
N ARG A 46 -8.87 -9.16 5.91
CA ARG A 46 -8.52 -10.38 5.17
C ARG A 46 -9.22 -11.55 5.81
N ILE A 47 -10.03 -12.25 5.03
CA ILE A 47 -10.77 -13.43 5.49
C ILE A 47 -10.10 -14.66 4.87
N LEU A 48 -9.63 -15.58 5.73
CA LEU A 48 -8.90 -16.76 5.31
C LEU A 48 -9.74 -18.02 5.57
N GLY A 49 -9.50 -19.08 4.79
CA GLY A 49 -10.17 -20.37 4.97
C GLY A 49 -11.56 -20.49 4.33
N ILE A 50 -11.93 -19.54 3.46
CA ILE A 50 -13.10 -19.68 2.58
C ILE A 50 -12.68 -20.57 1.41
N ALA A 51 -13.45 -21.64 1.15
CA ALA A 51 -13.24 -22.48 -0.02
C ALA A 51 -13.48 -21.69 -1.31
N GLU A 52 -12.70 -21.97 -2.35
CA GLU A 52 -12.85 -21.29 -3.64
C GLU A 52 -14.26 -21.48 -4.21
N ASP A 53 -14.77 -20.44 -4.87
CA ASP A 53 -16.07 -20.41 -5.57
C ASP A 53 -17.31 -20.60 -4.66
N LEU A 54 -17.13 -20.70 -3.34
CA LEU A 54 -18.22 -20.81 -2.36
C LEU A 54 -19.07 -19.53 -2.28
N GLU A 55 -18.49 -18.41 -2.66
CA GLU A 55 -19.08 -17.07 -2.71
C GLU A 55 -20.09 -16.87 -3.85
N GLY A 56 -20.06 -17.72 -4.89
CA GLY A 56 -20.97 -17.64 -6.02
C GLY A 56 -20.75 -16.39 -6.89
N GLN A 57 -21.83 -15.80 -7.41
CA GLN A 57 -21.76 -14.61 -8.28
C GLN A 57 -21.63 -13.29 -7.50
N ASP A 58 -21.96 -13.28 -6.20
CA ASP A 58 -21.97 -12.07 -5.38
C ASP A 58 -21.25 -12.30 -4.04
N THR A 59 -19.93 -12.06 -4.07
CA THR A 59 -19.04 -12.08 -2.90
C THR A 59 -19.55 -11.18 -1.78
N ARG A 60 -20.13 -10.02 -2.09
CA ARG A 60 -20.57 -9.08 -1.06
C ARG A 60 -21.78 -9.62 -0.30
N ALA A 61 -22.77 -10.16 -1.01
CA ALA A 61 -23.92 -10.80 -0.38
C ALA A 61 -23.50 -12.01 0.46
N TYR A 62 -22.57 -12.82 -0.04
CA TYR A 62 -22.01 -13.96 0.68
C TYR A 62 -21.34 -13.54 2.01
N ILE A 63 -20.44 -12.57 1.95
CA ILE A 63 -19.74 -12.07 3.15
C ILE A 63 -20.74 -11.47 4.14
N ALA A 64 -21.72 -10.68 3.71
CA ALA A 64 -22.74 -10.12 4.59
C ALA A 64 -23.53 -11.22 5.34
N LEU A 65 -23.89 -12.31 4.67
CA LEU A 65 -24.55 -13.46 5.29
C LEU A 65 -23.64 -14.16 6.31
N LEU A 66 -22.37 -14.36 5.95
CA LEU A 66 -21.37 -15.00 6.79
C LEU A 66 -21.17 -14.24 8.10
N PHE A 67 -21.00 -12.91 8.04
CA PHE A 67 -20.84 -12.07 9.23
C PHE A 67 -22.11 -12.02 10.08
N LYS A 68 -23.31 -11.92 9.49
CA LYS A 68 -24.58 -11.98 10.24
C LYS A 68 -24.74 -13.30 11.00
N LYS A 69 -24.31 -14.41 10.41
CA LYS A 69 -24.36 -15.73 11.05
C LYS A 69 -23.31 -15.88 12.15
N ALA A 70 -22.09 -15.38 11.93
CA ALA A 70 -20.98 -15.50 12.87
C ALA A 70 -21.10 -14.54 14.06
N PHE A 71 -21.63 -13.34 13.83
CA PHE A 71 -21.73 -12.26 14.82
C PHE A 71 -23.14 -11.67 14.84
N PRO A 72 -24.14 -12.39 15.39
CA PRO A 72 -25.53 -11.95 15.38
C PRO A 72 -25.77 -10.66 16.20
N ASP A 73 -24.96 -10.40 17.22
CA ASP A 73 -25.09 -9.24 18.11
C ASP A 73 -24.32 -7.99 17.62
N LEU A 74 -23.75 -8.03 16.40
CA LEU A 74 -23.01 -6.90 15.87
C LEU A 74 -23.96 -5.78 15.42
N ILE A 75 -24.19 -4.81 16.30
CA ILE A 75 -25.10 -3.67 16.06
C ILE A 75 -24.35 -2.52 15.36
N GLY A 76 -25.01 -1.87 14.40
CA GLY A 76 -24.53 -0.62 13.79
C GLY A 76 -23.62 -0.79 12.56
N TRP A 77 -23.36 -2.02 12.11
CA TRP A 77 -22.56 -2.27 10.92
C TRP A 77 -23.43 -2.45 9.67
N ASP A 78 -23.23 -1.58 8.69
CA ASP A 78 -23.92 -1.64 7.40
C ASP A 78 -23.04 -2.37 6.36
N TRP A 79 -23.25 -3.68 6.24
CA TRP A 79 -22.52 -4.53 5.29
C TRP A 79 -22.77 -4.15 3.82
N GLU A 80 -23.81 -3.36 3.54
CA GLU A 80 -24.14 -2.89 2.19
C GLU A 80 -23.34 -1.64 1.77
N LYS A 81 -22.57 -1.04 2.67
CA LYS A 81 -21.71 0.10 2.33
C LYS A 81 -20.26 -0.28 2.04
N HIS A 82 -19.92 -1.56 2.21
CA HIS A 82 -18.54 -2.04 2.13
C HIS A 82 -18.29 -2.80 0.83
N THR A 83 -17.07 -2.66 0.29
CA THR A 83 -16.61 -3.41 -0.87
C THR A 83 -16.01 -4.74 -0.45
N ALA A 84 -16.27 -5.79 -1.21
CA ALA A 84 -15.73 -7.12 -0.99
C ALA A 84 -15.26 -7.69 -2.33
N PHE A 85 -14.07 -8.26 -2.34
CA PHE A 85 -13.41 -8.80 -3.52
C PHE A 85 -12.64 -10.06 -3.14
N ARG A 86 -12.46 -10.96 -4.11
CA ARG A 86 -11.56 -12.11 -4.03
C ARG A 86 -10.11 -11.68 -4.12
#